data_AF-A0AAE3U2H7-F1
#
_entry.id   AF-A0AAE3U2H7-F1
#
_cell.length_a   1.000
_cell.length_b   1.000
_cell.length_c   1.000
_cell.angle_alpha   90.00
_cell.angle_beta   90.00
_cell.angle_gamma   90.00
#
_symmetry.space_group_name_H-M   'P 1'
#
loop_
_entity.id
_entity.type
_entity.pdbx_description
1 polymer ?
#
loop_
_entity_poly.entity_id
_entity_poly.type
_entity_poly.pdbx_seq_one_letter_code
_entity_poly.pdbx_strand_id
1 'polypeptide(L)'
;MVAGNRKNELKALFSGGSVATPPVANPAPATVQPPSAPAARAPETKSAEPLPAGEGARTASGAIKAMGLSLGAITREAEEARALRQALVDGERILSLDPALIDSSFVEDRLAIDGPEEEDFLALVESIRENGQQVPILVRPNPAKEGRYQTAYGHRRLRAVARLGLKVKAIVRLLTDDELVLAQGKENAERRNLSFIERATFAAALVARGFDRKLVGEALSVQKSELSRLLQVAEGVPQHIVRAIGPAPKAGRDRWMSLAGLFGSEAATAKSLDEIYSGRFRAADSDQRFQMLFNRLSRRTRPEPARPEELKDAEGRVFARLHRVGRSPRIEFAAGTDPAFVDEAVALLARHYNAFAAKRT
;
A
#
# COMPACT_ATOMS: atom_id res chain seq x y z
N MET A 1 -44.99 -14.74 -29.69
CA MET A 1 -44.01 -14.21 -28.73
C MET A 1 -42.65 -14.82 -29.07
N VAL A 2 -42.02 -14.35 -30.15
CA VAL A 2 -40.90 -13.39 -30.15
C VAL A 2 -39.71 -13.87 -29.32
N ALA A 3 -38.86 -14.67 -29.97
CA ALA A 3 -37.46 -14.86 -29.62
C ALA A 3 -36.64 -14.43 -30.85
N GLY A 4 -35.94 -13.30 -30.75
CA GLY A 4 -35.14 -12.76 -31.84
C GLY A 4 -34.16 -11.68 -31.36
N ASN A 5 -32.87 -11.98 -31.53
CA ASN A 5 -31.78 -11.04 -31.77
C ASN A 5 -31.47 -9.92 -30.75
N ARG A 6 -30.79 -10.27 -29.65
CA ARG A 6 -29.97 -9.34 -28.84
C ARG A 6 -28.48 -9.28 -29.26
N LYS A 7 -28.18 -9.58 -30.52
CA LYS A 7 -26.79 -9.64 -31.04
C LYS A 7 -26.46 -8.62 -32.13
N ASN A 8 -27.41 -7.78 -32.54
CA ASN A 8 -27.22 -6.76 -33.59
C ASN A 8 -27.17 -5.29 -33.11
N GLU A 9 -27.39 -4.99 -31.82
CA GLU A 9 -27.37 -3.59 -31.33
C GLU A 9 -26.05 -3.17 -30.67
N LEU A 10 -25.07 -4.07 -30.52
CA LEU A 10 -23.77 -3.76 -29.89
C LEU A 10 -22.63 -3.49 -30.88
N LYS A 11 -22.90 -3.46 -32.18
CA LYS A 11 -21.88 -3.24 -33.23
C LYS A 11 -21.92 -1.84 -33.86
N ALA A 12 -22.74 -0.93 -33.33
CA ALA A 12 -22.92 0.43 -33.86
C ALA A 12 -22.32 1.55 -33.00
N LEU A 13 -21.63 1.24 -31.88
CA LEU A 13 -21.10 2.27 -30.96
C LEU A 13 -19.58 2.41 -30.93
N PHE A 14 -18.83 1.54 -31.63
CA PHE A 14 -17.36 1.60 -31.70
C PHE A 14 -16.86 1.14 -33.06
N SER A 15 -16.82 2.02 -34.05
CA SER A 15 -16.09 1.81 -35.30
C SER A 15 -15.83 3.13 -36.05
N GLY A 16 -14.55 3.51 -36.13
CA GLY A 16 -14.00 4.49 -37.08
C GLY A 16 -13.74 5.85 -36.46
N GLY A 17 -12.55 6.44 -36.54
CA GLY A 17 -11.37 6.12 -37.35
C GLY A 17 -10.64 7.42 -37.71
N SER A 18 -9.33 7.43 -37.46
CA SER A 18 -8.33 8.48 -37.67
C SER A 18 -8.31 9.14 -39.07
N VAL A 19 -7.95 10.43 -39.14
CA VAL A 19 -7.23 11.03 -40.29
C VAL A 19 -6.17 12.02 -39.79
N ALA A 20 -4.98 11.95 -40.40
CA ALA A 20 -3.73 12.62 -40.01
C ALA A 20 -3.47 13.98 -40.70
N THR A 21 -2.57 14.76 -40.06
CA THR A 21 -1.85 16.03 -40.38
C THR A 21 -0.97 15.96 -41.66
N PRO A 22 -0.27 17.03 -42.18
CA PRO A 22 0.43 18.19 -41.52
C PRO A 22 0.54 19.49 -42.42
N PRO A 23 1.62 20.34 -42.37
CA PRO A 23 2.24 21.16 -41.31
C PRO A 23 2.25 22.69 -41.64
N VAL A 24 2.78 23.57 -40.77
CA VAL A 24 3.79 24.64 -41.07
C VAL A 24 4.14 25.43 -39.78
N ALA A 25 5.38 25.91 -39.78
CA ALA A 25 6.26 26.39 -38.71
C ALA A 25 5.99 27.77 -38.07
N ASN A 26 6.66 27.93 -36.92
CA ASN A 26 6.98 29.11 -36.08
C ASN A 26 7.27 30.44 -36.82
N PRO A 27 7.07 31.62 -36.17
CA PRO A 27 8.11 32.14 -35.27
C PRO A 27 7.62 32.97 -34.05
N ALA A 28 8.53 33.18 -33.10
CA ALA A 28 8.52 34.26 -32.08
C ALA A 28 9.67 35.27 -32.43
N PRO A 29 9.92 36.38 -31.68
CA PRO A 29 9.13 37.12 -30.68
C PRO A 29 9.06 38.65 -30.96
N ALA A 30 8.15 39.38 -30.31
CA ALA A 30 8.30 40.84 -30.13
C ALA A 30 7.56 41.36 -28.88
N THR A 31 8.33 42.05 -28.04
CA THR A 31 8.00 42.85 -26.85
C THR A 31 6.98 43.96 -27.10
N VAL A 32 5.96 44.14 -26.24
CA VAL A 32 5.34 45.44 -25.95
C VAL A 32 4.77 45.49 -24.51
N GLN A 33 5.12 46.55 -23.78
CA GLN A 33 4.63 46.95 -22.44
C GLN A 33 3.14 47.37 -22.45
N PRO A 34 2.44 47.37 -21.30
CA PRO A 34 1.10 47.94 -21.21
C PRO A 34 1.11 49.46 -20.94
N PRO A 35 0.22 50.26 -21.54
CA PRO A 35 -0.09 51.59 -21.05
C PRO A 35 -1.43 51.65 -20.28
N SER A 36 -1.37 52.47 -19.24
CA SER A 36 -2.42 53.00 -18.37
C SER A 36 -3.52 53.79 -19.09
N ALA A 37 -4.76 53.76 -18.58
CA ALA A 37 -5.77 54.79 -18.82
C ALA A 37 -6.81 54.87 -17.66
N PRO A 38 -7.50 56.01 -17.47
CA PRO A 38 -7.87 56.54 -16.16
C PRO A 38 -9.39 56.59 -15.84
N ALA A 39 -9.67 57.09 -14.63
CA ALA A 39 -10.97 57.26 -13.98
C ALA A 39 -11.88 58.35 -14.58
N ALA A 40 -13.22 58.16 -14.44
CA ALA A 40 -14.20 59.13 -13.91
C ALA A 40 -15.65 58.75 -14.29
N ARG A 41 -16.57 58.70 -13.31
CA ARG A 41 -17.75 59.60 -13.16
C ARG A 41 -18.77 59.05 -12.16
N ALA A 42 -19.12 59.90 -11.19
CA ALA A 42 -20.25 59.78 -10.27
C ALA A 42 -21.58 60.23 -10.92
N PRO A 43 -22.71 60.02 -10.24
CA PRO A 43 -23.76 61.02 -10.23
C PRO A 43 -24.11 61.50 -8.82
N GLU A 44 -24.39 62.79 -8.74
CA GLU A 44 -24.60 63.59 -7.54
C GLU A 44 -25.96 63.37 -6.88
N THR A 45 -25.94 63.55 -5.56
CA THR A 45 -27.05 63.66 -4.61
C THR A 45 -27.80 64.99 -4.75
N LYS A 46 -29.14 64.97 -4.66
CA LYS A 46 -29.98 66.13 -4.32
C LYS A 46 -30.31 66.13 -2.83
N SER A 47 -30.20 67.29 -2.19
CA SER A 47 -30.37 67.53 -0.75
C SER A 47 -31.84 67.72 -0.31
N ALA A 48 -32.08 67.32 0.96
CA ALA A 48 -32.97 67.88 2.02
C ALA A 48 -34.51 67.88 1.89
N GLU A 49 -35.22 67.22 2.82
CA GLU A 49 -35.87 67.81 4.03
C GLU A 49 -36.44 66.72 5.01
N PRO A 50 -36.70 67.01 6.31
CA PRO A 50 -36.87 66.00 7.38
C PRO A 50 -38.22 66.01 8.17
N LEU A 51 -38.41 64.98 9.03
CA LEU A 51 -39.24 64.81 10.28
C LEU A 51 -40.37 63.75 10.23
N PRO A 52 -40.83 63.16 11.37
CA PRO A 52 -40.36 63.25 12.76
C PRO A 52 -40.12 61.89 13.48
N ALA A 53 -39.70 62.04 14.75
CA ALA A 53 -39.27 61.07 15.74
C ALA A 53 -40.23 59.92 16.10
N GLY A 54 -39.62 58.78 16.46
CA GLY A 54 -40.17 57.77 17.36
C GLY A 54 -39.09 57.35 18.35
N GLU A 55 -39.19 57.81 19.59
CA GLU A 55 -38.32 57.46 20.71
C GLU A 55 -38.58 56.03 21.20
N GLY A 56 -37.50 55.33 21.57
CA GLY A 56 -37.50 54.39 22.70
C GLY A 56 -37.15 52.93 22.41
N ALA A 57 -35.86 52.57 22.57
CA ALA A 57 -35.45 51.32 23.23
C ALA A 57 -33.92 51.24 23.47
N ARG A 58 -33.52 51.59 24.70
CA ARG A 58 -32.41 51.04 25.51
C ARG A 58 -31.02 50.91 24.85
N THR A 59 -30.20 51.94 25.08
CA THR A 59 -28.73 51.88 25.04
C THR A 59 -28.18 51.01 26.17
N ALA A 60 -27.94 49.73 25.89
CA ALA A 60 -27.11 48.87 26.75
C ALA A 60 -26.36 47.83 25.90
N SER A 61 -25.50 48.26 24.97
CA SER A 61 -24.71 47.29 24.18
C SER A 61 -23.38 47.84 23.63
N GLY A 62 -22.79 48.83 24.31
CA GLY A 62 -21.41 49.26 24.05
C GLY A 62 -20.44 48.61 25.04
N ALA A 63 -20.71 48.82 26.33
CA ALA A 63 -19.89 48.30 27.42
C ALA A 63 -19.87 46.77 27.47
N ILE A 64 -21.00 46.10 27.26
CA ILE A 64 -21.10 44.62 27.28
C ILE A 64 -20.36 43.99 26.09
N LYS A 65 -20.40 44.63 24.91
CA LYS A 65 -19.65 44.19 23.73
C LYS A 65 -18.13 44.39 23.91
N ALA A 66 -17.72 45.50 24.50
CA ALA A 66 -16.32 45.76 24.84
C ALA A 66 -15.80 44.80 25.92
N MET A 67 -16.61 44.47 26.93
CA MET A 67 -16.28 43.45 27.93
C MET A 67 -16.22 42.04 27.30
N GLY A 68 -17.09 41.70 26.35
CA GLY A 68 -17.02 40.42 25.64
C GLY A 68 -15.76 40.26 24.78
N LEU A 69 -15.29 41.33 24.14
CA LEU A 69 -14.01 41.35 23.41
C LEU A 69 -12.80 41.31 24.36
N SER A 70 -12.88 41.99 25.52
CA SER A 70 -11.84 41.96 26.56
C SER A 70 -11.75 40.59 27.24
N LEU A 71 -12.88 39.99 27.59
CA LEU A 71 -12.94 38.64 28.15
C LEU A 71 -12.40 37.61 27.15
N GLY A 72 -12.74 37.75 25.86
CA GLY A 72 -12.21 36.91 24.79
C GLY A 72 -10.69 37.06 24.56
N ALA A 73 -10.14 38.26 24.75
CA ALA A 73 -8.71 38.50 24.70
C ALA A 73 -7.99 37.88 25.91
N ILE A 74 -8.54 38.05 27.11
CA ILE A 74 -8.00 37.46 28.34
C ILE A 74 -8.06 35.93 28.30
N THR A 75 -9.13 35.34 27.75
CA THR A 75 -9.21 33.88 27.62
C THR A 75 -8.20 33.34 26.62
N ARG A 76 -7.98 34.02 25.48
CA ARG A 76 -6.94 33.64 24.52
C ARG A 76 -5.54 33.76 25.12
N GLU A 77 -5.26 34.85 25.81
CA GLU A 77 -3.96 35.07 26.46
C GLU A 77 -3.72 34.05 27.59
N ALA A 78 -4.76 33.68 28.34
CA ALA A 78 -4.68 32.62 29.33
C ALA A 78 -4.48 31.22 28.70
N GLU A 79 -5.10 30.95 27.55
CA GLU A 79 -4.90 29.70 26.79
C GLU A 79 -3.48 29.63 26.20
N GLU A 80 -2.98 30.71 25.61
CA GLU A 80 -1.60 30.82 25.10
C GLU A 80 -0.57 30.67 26.22
N ALA A 81 -0.79 31.31 27.37
CA ALA A 81 0.07 31.17 28.54
C ALA A 81 0.04 29.75 29.11
N ARG A 82 -1.11 29.07 29.09
CA ARG A 82 -1.21 27.65 29.48
C ARG A 82 -0.49 26.75 28.48
N ALA A 83 -0.65 26.97 27.18
CA ALA A 83 0.05 26.21 26.13
C ALA A 83 1.57 26.37 26.22
N LEU A 84 2.05 27.60 26.45
CA LEU A 84 3.48 27.87 26.63
C LEU A 84 4.03 27.20 27.91
N ARG A 85 3.29 27.28 29.03
CA ARG A 85 3.65 26.59 30.27
C ARG A 85 3.66 25.07 30.09
N GLN A 86 2.70 24.52 29.36
CA GLN A 86 2.63 23.10 29.06
C GLN A 86 3.81 22.66 28.18
N ALA A 87 4.15 23.40 27.14
CA ALA A 87 5.31 23.12 26.28
C ALA A 87 6.64 23.15 27.05
N LEU A 88 6.76 24.05 28.04
CA LEU A 88 7.92 24.11 28.94
C LEU A 88 7.99 22.89 29.88
N VAL A 89 6.83 22.38 30.34
CA VAL A 89 6.72 21.16 31.17
C VAL A 89 7.01 19.91 30.35
N ASP A 90 6.52 19.84 29.11
CA ASP A 90 6.70 18.71 28.19
C ASP A 90 8.13 18.64 27.61
N GLY A 91 8.95 19.65 27.90
CA GLY A 91 10.36 19.72 27.52
C GLY A 91 10.60 20.02 26.05
N GLU A 92 9.60 20.58 25.34
CA GLU A 92 9.67 20.87 23.90
C GLU A 92 10.73 21.95 23.62
N ARG A 93 11.96 21.50 23.39
CA ARG A 93 13.11 22.35 23.05
C ARG A 93 13.62 21.99 21.67
N ILE A 94 13.78 23.01 20.83
CA ILE A 94 14.48 22.85 19.55
C ILE A 94 15.98 22.89 19.84
N LEU A 95 16.64 21.75 19.70
CA LEU A 95 18.08 21.61 19.86
C LEU A 95 18.75 21.29 18.52
N SER A 96 20.01 21.68 18.39
CA SER A 96 20.88 21.24 17.30
C SER A 96 21.72 20.06 17.78
N LEU A 97 21.40 18.86 17.33
CA LEU A 97 22.00 17.60 17.77
C LEU A 97 22.96 17.05 16.70
N ASP A 98 23.97 16.30 17.14
CA ASP A 98 24.77 15.49 16.25
C ASP A 98 23.95 14.27 15.80
N PRO A 99 23.81 14.00 14.47
CA PRO A 99 23.13 12.81 13.98
C PRO A 99 23.66 11.49 14.58
N ALA A 100 24.93 11.42 14.98
CA ALA A 100 25.52 10.22 15.59
C ALA A 100 24.95 9.89 16.98
N LEU A 101 24.37 10.87 17.67
CA LEU A 101 23.72 10.69 18.98
C LEU A 101 22.28 10.20 18.87
N ILE A 102 21.75 10.09 17.65
CA ILE A 102 20.34 9.77 17.40
C ILE A 102 20.24 8.35 16.86
N ASP A 103 19.53 7.51 17.60
CA ASP A 103 19.15 6.17 17.20
C ASP A 103 17.86 6.22 16.36
N SER A 104 17.79 5.41 15.31
CA SER A 104 16.54 5.19 14.57
C SER A 104 15.48 4.58 15.49
N SER A 105 14.20 4.85 15.20
CA SER A 105 13.13 4.13 15.88
C SER A 105 13.22 2.62 15.61
N PHE A 106 12.60 1.86 16.49
CA PHE A 106 12.51 0.41 16.36
C PHE A 106 11.61 -0.07 15.22
N VAL A 107 10.84 0.82 14.60
CA VAL A 107 10.06 0.51 13.40
C VAL A 107 10.71 1.16 12.18
N GLU A 108 11.11 0.35 11.21
CA GLU A 108 11.70 0.81 9.95
C GLU A 108 10.67 1.60 9.13
N ASP A 109 11.10 2.76 8.61
CA ASP A 109 10.23 3.78 8.01
C ASP A 109 9.49 3.28 6.75
N ARG A 110 10.05 2.32 5.96
CA ARG A 110 9.41 1.73 4.75
C ARG A 110 9.97 0.36 4.34
N LEU A 111 9.16 -0.44 3.64
CA LEU A 111 9.55 -1.67 2.92
C LEU A 111 10.32 -1.41 1.61
N ALA A 112 10.79 -0.19 1.36
CA ALA A 112 11.47 0.17 0.13
C ALA A 112 12.93 -0.30 0.17
N ILE A 113 13.20 -1.43 -0.48
CA ILE A 113 14.58 -1.91 -0.67
C ILE A 113 15.21 -1.30 -1.91
N ASP A 114 14.51 -1.04 -3.01
CA ASP A 114 15.07 -0.35 -4.19
C ASP A 114 13.93 0.26 -5.03
N GLY A 115 13.94 1.57 -5.27
CA GLY A 115 12.91 2.27 -6.06
C GLY A 115 13.10 3.80 -6.10
N PRO A 116 12.22 4.55 -6.81
CA PRO A 116 12.35 5.99 -7.18
C PRO A 116 12.57 6.98 -6.02
N GLU A 117 12.65 6.50 -4.78
CA GLU A 117 12.98 7.30 -3.61
C GLU A 117 14.44 7.76 -3.56
N GLU A 118 15.37 7.17 -4.32
CA GLU A 118 16.74 7.66 -4.35
C GLU A 118 16.82 9.04 -5.03
N GLU A 119 16.07 9.27 -6.11
CA GLU A 119 15.95 10.60 -6.72
C GLU A 119 15.29 11.61 -5.76
N ASP A 120 14.17 11.24 -5.12
CA ASP A 120 13.50 12.10 -4.12
C ASP A 120 14.39 12.38 -2.90
N PHE A 121 15.18 11.39 -2.47
CA PHE A 121 16.11 11.53 -1.36
C PHE A 121 17.28 12.44 -1.74
N LEU A 122 17.84 12.28 -2.94
CA LEU A 122 18.88 13.16 -3.46
C LEU A 122 18.36 14.59 -3.59
N ALA A 123 17.15 14.79 -4.11
CA ALA A 123 16.51 16.10 -4.17
C ALA A 123 16.34 16.72 -2.77
N LEU A 124 15.97 15.93 -1.76
CA LEU A 124 15.90 16.39 -0.36
C LEU A 124 17.29 16.78 0.18
N VAL A 125 18.33 16.02 -0.14
CA VAL A 125 19.71 16.32 0.24
C VAL A 125 20.16 17.64 -0.39
N GLU A 126 19.91 17.85 -1.69
CA GLU A 126 20.23 19.09 -2.39
C GLU A 126 19.50 20.29 -1.77
N SER A 127 18.19 20.16 -1.55
CA SER A 127 17.37 21.21 -0.94
C SER A 127 17.87 21.60 0.47
N ILE A 128 18.26 20.63 1.30
CA ILE A 128 18.82 20.88 2.64
C ILE A 128 20.20 21.52 2.55
N ARG A 129 21.01 21.19 1.54
CA ARG A 129 22.33 21.83 1.35
C ARG A 129 22.17 23.31 1.02
N GLU A 130 21.24 23.65 0.13
CA GLU A 130 21.02 25.03 -0.32
C GLU A 130 20.29 25.90 0.72
N ASN A 131 19.23 25.36 1.32
CA ASN A 131 18.30 26.14 2.15
C ASN A 131 18.42 25.82 3.66
N GLY A 132 19.27 24.87 4.02
CA GLY A 132 19.33 24.32 5.37
C GLY A 132 18.11 23.48 5.75
N GLN A 133 18.14 22.95 6.97
CA GLN A 133 16.98 22.26 7.52
C GLN A 133 15.92 23.27 7.98
N GLN A 134 14.80 23.31 7.26
CA GLN A 134 13.65 24.17 7.59
C GLN A 134 12.74 23.54 8.65
N VAL A 135 12.40 22.26 8.49
CA VAL A 135 11.50 21.55 9.40
C VAL A 135 12.30 20.64 10.34
N PRO A 136 12.18 20.78 11.66
CA PRO A 136 12.89 19.92 12.62
C PRO A 136 12.42 18.46 12.55
N ILE A 137 13.21 17.55 13.12
CA ILE A 137 12.78 16.17 13.42
C ILE A 137 12.21 16.12 14.85
N LEU A 138 11.40 15.12 15.18
CA LEU A 138 10.99 14.88 16.57
C LEU A 138 11.80 13.72 17.14
N VAL A 139 12.38 13.94 18.31
CA VAL A 139 13.14 12.94 19.06
C VAL A 139 12.71 12.91 20.52
N ARG A 140 12.96 11.77 21.17
CA ARG A 140 12.90 11.64 22.62
C ARG A 140 14.26 11.23 23.18
N PRO A 141 14.58 11.51 24.45
CA PRO A 141 15.72 10.87 25.10
C PRO A 141 15.58 9.35 25.06
N ASN A 142 16.68 8.63 24.81
CA ASN A 142 16.67 7.17 24.74
C ASN A 142 16.57 6.59 26.16
N PRO A 143 15.53 5.81 26.50
CA PRO A 143 15.36 5.25 27.85
C PRO A 143 16.44 4.22 28.21
N ALA A 144 17.09 3.59 27.22
CA ALA A 144 18.09 2.55 27.45
C ALA A 144 19.54 3.07 27.38
N LYS A 145 19.76 4.28 26.84
CA LYS A 145 21.11 4.84 26.62
C LYS A 145 21.14 6.31 26.98
N GLU A 146 21.71 6.62 28.14
CA GLU A 146 21.86 7.99 28.61
C GLU A 146 22.68 8.83 27.62
N GLY A 147 22.28 10.09 27.42
CA GLY A 147 22.92 11.01 26.47
C GLY A 147 22.62 10.75 24.98
N ARG A 148 21.84 9.72 24.65
CA ARG A 148 21.36 9.46 23.28
C ARG A 148 19.90 9.81 23.12
N TYR A 149 19.49 9.98 21.87
CA TYR A 149 18.11 10.26 21.49
C TYR A 149 17.58 9.16 20.59
N GLN A 150 16.26 8.99 20.57
CA GLN A 150 15.57 8.12 19.65
C GLN A 150 14.64 8.95 18.76
N THR A 151 14.69 8.69 17.46
CA THR A 151 13.84 9.39 16.48
C THR A 151 12.39 8.92 16.60
N ALA A 152 11.45 9.85 16.69
CA ALA A 152 10.04 9.58 16.48
C ALA A 152 9.76 9.60 14.96
N TYR A 153 9.90 10.77 14.33
CA TYR A 153 9.70 10.92 12.89
C TYR A 153 10.80 11.75 12.25
N GLY A 154 10.87 11.69 10.92
CA GLY A 154 11.86 12.41 10.13
C GLY A 154 13.13 11.62 9.80
N HIS A 155 13.06 10.29 9.76
CA HIS A 155 14.21 9.41 9.46
C HIS A 155 14.91 9.76 8.15
N ARG A 156 14.15 10.03 7.07
CA ARG A 156 14.72 10.49 5.77
C ARG A 156 15.53 11.79 5.92
N ARG A 157 15.03 12.73 6.73
CA ARG A 157 15.69 14.01 6.97
C ARG A 157 16.94 13.83 7.83
N LEU A 158 16.89 12.99 8.86
CA LEU A 158 18.05 12.61 9.66
C LEU A 158 19.15 12.02 8.77
N ARG A 159 18.80 11.08 7.88
CA ARG A 159 19.74 10.50 6.90
C ARG A 159 20.33 11.55 5.96
N ALA A 160 19.51 12.48 5.45
CA ALA A 160 19.97 13.52 4.54
C ALA A 160 20.95 14.49 5.23
N VAL A 161 20.63 14.94 6.43
CA VAL A 161 21.48 15.83 7.25
C VAL A 161 22.78 15.12 7.65
N ALA A 162 22.71 13.84 8.03
CA ALA A 162 23.88 13.02 8.34
C ALA A 162 24.80 12.87 7.11
N ARG A 163 24.25 12.66 5.91
CA ARG A 163 25.02 12.57 4.66
C ARG A 163 25.76 13.87 4.33
N LEU A 164 25.22 15.01 4.75
CA LEU A 164 25.85 16.32 4.58
C LEU A 164 26.86 16.68 5.69
N GLY A 165 26.99 15.85 6.74
CA GLY A 165 27.85 16.13 7.89
C GLY A 165 27.39 17.33 8.73
N LEU A 166 26.10 17.66 8.67
CA LEU A 166 25.51 18.80 9.38
C LEU A 166 24.88 18.36 10.71
N LYS A 167 24.74 19.28 11.66
CA LYS A 167 23.93 19.05 12.85
C LYS A 167 22.44 19.12 12.51
N VAL A 168 21.64 18.25 13.10
CA VAL A 168 20.19 18.18 12.86
C VAL A 168 19.43 19.04 13.87
N LYS A 169 18.49 19.85 13.38
CA LYS A 169 17.50 20.53 14.20
C LYS A 169 16.45 19.52 14.63
N ALA A 170 16.30 19.32 15.94
CA ALA A 170 15.39 18.37 16.54
C ALA A 170 14.56 19.03 17.64
N ILE A 171 13.25 18.78 17.64
CA ILE A 171 12.38 18.99 18.80
C ILE A 171 12.62 17.80 19.72
N VAL A 172 13.14 18.06 20.91
CA VAL A 172 13.24 17.04 21.96
C VAL A 172 11.95 17.08 22.76
N ARG A 173 11.29 15.94 22.91
CA ARG A 173 10.09 15.80 23.74
C ARG A 173 10.22 14.56 24.62
N LEU A 174 9.77 14.65 25.86
CA LEU A 174 9.65 13.48 26.73
C LEU A 174 8.44 12.67 26.27
N LEU A 175 8.70 11.46 25.75
CA LEU A 175 7.67 10.55 25.23
C LEU A 175 7.87 9.17 25.83
N THR A 176 6.80 8.60 26.36
CA THR A 176 6.71 7.17 26.67
C THR A 176 6.77 6.33 25.39
N ASP A 177 6.96 5.03 25.52
CA ASP A 177 6.97 4.11 24.37
C ASP A 177 5.65 4.18 23.58
N ASP A 178 4.53 4.28 24.30
CA ASP A 178 3.21 4.37 23.71
C ASP A 178 3.00 5.69 22.96
N GLU A 179 3.40 6.82 23.56
CA GLU A 179 3.31 8.13 22.92
C GLU A 179 4.24 8.26 21.72
N LEU A 180 5.41 7.61 21.77
CA LEU A 180 6.30 7.51 20.62
C LEU A 180 5.58 6.82 19.46
N VAL A 181 5.01 5.64 19.69
CA VAL A 181 4.26 4.89 18.67
C VAL A 181 3.13 5.71 18.07
N LEU A 182 2.35 6.42 18.91
CA LEU A 182 1.27 7.29 18.45
C LEU A 182 1.79 8.45 17.59
N ALA A 183 2.89 9.09 18.00
CA ALA A 183 3.51 10.18 17.24
C ALA A 183 4.03 9.69 15.88
N GLN A 184 4.62 8.49 15.83
CA GLN A 184 5.06 7.88 14.58
C GLN A 184 3.89 7.54 13.65
N GLY A 185 2.84 6.92 14.21
CA GLY A 185 1.66 6.54 13.47
C GLY A 185 0.94 7.74 12.85
N LYS A 186 0.80 8.84 13.62
CA LYS A 186 0.17 10.08 13.15
C LYS A 186 0.91 10.70 11.97
N GLU A 187 2.24 10.78 12.05
CA GLU A 187 3.05 11.35 10.98
C GLU A 187 2.97 10.52 9.68
N ASN A 188 2.92 9.20 9.81
CA ASN A 188 2.72 8.31 8.69
C ASN A 188 1.30 8.33 8.11
N ALA A 189 0.28 8.54 8.94
CA ALA A 189 -1.10 8.71 8.49
C ALA A 189 -1.29 10.02 7.70
N GLU A 190 -0.65 11.11 8.14
CA GLU A 190 -0.66 12.41 7.46
C GLU A 190 -0.03 12.34 6.06
N ARG A 191 0.96 11.45 5.85
CA ARG A 191 1.61 11.23 4.55
C ARG A 191 0.72 10.54 3.50
N ARG A 192 -0.51 10.12 3.83
CA ARG A 192 -1.56 9.57 2.93
C ARG A 192 -1.17 8.44 1.96
N ASN A 193 0.03 7.86 2.06
CA ASN A 193 0.59 6.98 1.02
C ASN A 193 0.99 5.58 1.49
N LEU A 194 0.72 5.19 2.74
CA LEU A 194 1.05 3.83 3.19
C LEU A 194 0.15 2.78 2.52
N SER A 195 0.78 1.86 1.81
CA SER A 195 0.14 0.68 1.24
C SER A 195 -0.43 -0.23 2.34
N PHE A 196 -1.36 -1.10 1.96
CA PHE A 196 -1.98 -2.03 2.90
C PHE A 196 -0.95 -2.92 3.62
N ILE A 197 0.05 -3.41 2.90
CA ILE A 197 1.07 -4.31 3.47
C ILE A 197 2.06 -3.57 4.37
N GLU A 198 2.35 -2.30 4.11
CA GLU A 198 3.17 -1.48 5.00
C GLU A 198 2.47 -1.27 6.34
N ARG A 199 1.17 -0.94 6.33
CA ARG A 199 0.36 -0.86 7.56
C ARG A 199 0.32 -2.20 8.30
N ALA A 200 0.21 -3.30 7.57
CA ALA A 200 0.18 -4.65 8.14
C ALA A 200 1.50 -5.02 8.82
N THR A 201 2.62 -4.77 8.15
CA THR A 201 3.96 -5.05 8.67
C THR A 201 4.26 -4.16 9.88
N PHE A 202 3.87 -2.89 9.82
CA PHE A 202 3.97 -1.96 10.95
C PHE A 202 3.17 -2.45 12.16
N ALA A 203 1.89 -2.81 11.96
CA ALA A 203 1.04 -3.34 13.02
C ALA A 203 1.62 -4.60 13.67
N ALA A 204 2.09 -5.55 12.87
CA ALA A 204 2.68 -6.79 13.37
C ALA A 204 3.98 -6.55 14.13
N ALA A 205 4.83 -5.63 13.65
CA ALA A 205 6.06 -5.25 14.35
C ALA A 205 5.78 -4.63 15.74
N LEU A 206 4.74 -3.81 15.87
CA LEU A 206 4.34 -3.25 17.17
C LEU A 206 3.79 -4.32 18.11
N VAL A 207 2.88 -5.18 17.62
CA VAL A 207 2.31 -6.26 18.43
C VAL A 207 3.40 -7.25 18.89
N ALA A 208 4.37 -7.59 18.03
CA ALA A 208 5.48 -8.46 18.38
C ALA A 208 6.39 -7.88 19.49
N ARG A 209 6.38 -6.56 19.68
CA ARG A 209 7.12 -5.86 20.74
C ARG A 209 6.31 -5.68 22.03
N GLY A 210 5.08 -6.18 22.07
CA GLY A 210 4.22 -6.15 23.25
C GLY A 210 3.27 -4.95 23.34
N PHE A 211 3.18 -4.10 22.31
CA PHE A 211 2.21 -3.00 22.30
C PHE A 211 0.78 -3.52 22.19
N ASP A 212 -0.15 -2.88 22.92
CA ASP A 212 -1.56 -3.26 22.91
C ASP A 212 -2.21 -3.00 21.54
N ARG A 213 -3.07 -3.92 21.10
CA ARG A 213 -3.75 -3.81 19.80
C ARG A 213 -4.60 -2.53 19.68
N LYS A 214 -5.17 -2.02 20.77
CA LYS A 214 -5.92 -0.76 20.77
C LYS A 214 -5.01 0.41 20.41
N LEU A 215 -3.85 0.50 21.05
CA LEU A 215 -2.85 1.54 20.78
C LEU A 215 -2.35 1.48 19.33
N VAL A 216 -2.08 0.27 18.82
CA VAL A 216 -1.66 0.08 17.41
C VAL A 216 -2.76 0.54 16.44
N GLY A 217 -4.02 0.25 16.74
CA GLY A 217 -5.17 0.72 15.96
C GLY A 217 -5.28 2.24 15.95
N GLU A 218 -5.08 2.88 17.10
CA GLU A 218 -5.06 4.34 17.24
C GLU A 218 -3.91 4.97 16.45
N ALA A 219 -2.69 4.43 16.56
CA ALA A 219 -1.51 4.90 15.83
C ALA A 219 -1.72 4.87 14.31
N LEU A 220 -2.35 3.80 13.81
CA LEU A 220 -2.66 3.64 12.39
C LEU A 220 -3.97 4.32 11.96
N SER A 221 -4.73 4.90 12.89
CA SER A 221 -6.08 5.44 12.65
C SER A 221 -7.03 4.43 11.99
N VAL A 222 -6.97 3.16 12.41
CA VAL A 222 -7.78 2.05 11.88
C VAL A 222 -8.68 1.44 12.95
N GLN A 223 -9.83 0.92 12.52
CA GLN A 223 -10.75 0.23 13.42
C GLN A 223 -10.24 -1.18 13.79
N LYS A 224 -10.71 -1.73 14.90
CA LYS A 224 -10.37 -3.09 15.39
C LYS A 224 -10.51 -4.17 14.31
N SER A 225 -11.55 -4.10 13.50
CA SER A 225 -11.79 -5.08 12.42
C SER A 225 -10.76 -4.97 11.29
N GLU A 226 -10.30 -3.77 10.95
CA GLU A 226 -9.24 -3.57 9.97
C GLU A 226 -7.88 -3.99 10.52
N LEU A 227 -7.58 -3.64 11.76
CA LEU A 227 -6.36 -4.08 12.44
C LEU A 227 -6.25 -5.61 12.46
N SER A 228 -7.35 -6.32 12.76
CA SER A 228 -7.36 -7.79 12.73
C SER A 228 -7.00 -8.36 11.35
N ARG A 229 -7.46 -7.73 10.26
CA ARG A 229 -7.13 -8.16 8.89
C ARG A 229 -5.68 -7.84 8.52
N LEU A 230 -5.18 -6.69 8.96
CA LEU A 230 -3.78 -6.30 8.79
C LEU A 230 -2.86 -7.34 9.44
N LEU A 231 -3.12 -7.70 10.70
CA LEU A 231 -2.34 -8.71 11.42
C LEU A 231 -2.42 -10.08 10.74
N GLN A 232 -3.61 -10.50 10.30
CA GLN A 232 -3.79 -11.78 9.60
C GLN A 232 -2.91 -11.89 8.34
N VAL A 233 -2.79 -10.81 7.56
CA VAL A 233 -1.92 -10.80 6.37
C VAL A 233 -0.44 -10.83 6.75
N ALA A 234 -0.04 -10.04 7.75
CA ALA A 234 1.35 -9.98 8.20
C ALA A 234 1.84 -11.31 8.80
N GLU A 235 0.96 -12.05 9.47
CA GLU A 235 1.25 -13.38 10.02
C GLU A 235 1.19 -14.48 8.94
N GLY A 236 0.29 -14.35 7.96
CA GLY A 236 0.09 -15.35 6.91
C GLY A 236 1.13 -15.32 5.79
N VAL A 237 1.78 -14.18 5.52
CA VAL A 237 2.82 -14.05 4.48
C VAL A 237 4.20 -13.93 5.13
N PRO A 238 5.17 -14.81 4.80
CA PRO A 238 6.51 -14.72 5.39
C PRO A 238 7.18 -13.36 5.15
N GLN A 239 7.85 -12.81 6.17
CA GLN A 239 8.43 -11.46 6.13
C GLN A 239 9.41 -11.25 4.97
N HIS A 240 10.21 -12.27 4.63
CA HIS A 240 11.14 -12.20 3.49
C HIS A 240 10.42 -12.10 2.14
N ILE A 241 9.22 -12.69 2.01
CA ILE A 241 8.37 -12.55 0.82
C ILE A 241 7.77 -11.16 0.76
N VAL A 242 7.26 -10.63 1.88
CA VAL A 242 6.74 -9.26 1.95
C VAL A 242 7.81 -8.24 1.53
N ARG A 243 9.04 -8.39 2.06
CA ARG A 243 10.20 -7.58 1.69
C ARG A 243 10.59 -7.73 0.22
N ALA A 244 10.54 -8.94 -0.32
CA ALA A 244 10.84 -9.19 -1.73
C ALA A 244 9.81 -8.53 -2.66
N ILE A 245 8.52 -8.53 -2.30
CA ILE A 245 7.45 -7.88 -3.08
C ILE A 245 7.54 -6.35 -2.98
N GLY A 246 7.72 -5.82 -1.77
CA GLY A 246 7.62 -4.38 -1.48
C GLY A 246 6.17 -3.90 -1.24
N PRO A 247 5.91 -2.58 -1.36
CA PRO A 247 4.62 -1.96 -1.00
C PRO A 247 3.40 -2.43 -1.80
N ALA A 248 3.54 -2.73 -3.09
CA ALA A 248 2.47 -3.13 -4.01
C ALA A 248 1.13 -2.39 -3.79
N PRO A 249 1.09 -1.05 -3.95
CA PRO A 249 -0.06 -0.22 -3.59
C PRO A 249 -1.33 -0.60 -4.35
N LYS A 250 -1.23 -1.15 -5.57
CA LYS A 250 -2.39 -1.55 -6.39
C LYS A 250 -2.98 -2.90 -6.00
N ALA A 251 -2.29 -3.71 -5.20
CA ALA A 251 -2.82 -5.01 -4.77
C ALA A 251 -4.04 -4.86 -3.86
N GLY A 252 -4.02 -3.89 -2.95
CA GLY A 252 -5.10 -3.66 -1.99
C GLY A 252 -5.35 -4.84 -1.04
N ARG A 253 -6.33 -4.66 -0.15
CA ARG A 253 -6.62 -5.60 0.95
C ARG A 253 -6.92 -7.03 0.48
N ASP A 254 -7.88 -7.18 -0.43
CA ASP A 254 -8.46 -8.50 -0.73
C ASP A 254 -7.46 -9.43 -1.42
N ARG A 255 -6.56 -8.87 -2.25
CA ARG A 255 -5.51 -9.64 -2.90
C ARG A 255 -4.43 -10.07 -1.92
N TRP A 256 -4.03 -9.20 -0.98
CA TRP A 256 -3.09 -9.56 0.08
C TRP A 256 -3.65 -10.65 1.01
N MET A 257 -4.93 -10.59 1.38
CA MET A 257 -5.59 -11.67 2.13
C MET A 257 -5.63 -12.97 1.34
N SER A 258 -5.94 -12.90 0.05
CA SER A 258 -5.92 -14.08 -0.82
C SER A 258 -4.52 -14.68 -0.92
N LEU A 259 -3.49 -13.84 -1.04
CA LEU A 259 -2.09 -14.28 -1.06
C LEU A 259 -1.70 -14.97 0.25
N ALA A 260 -2.08 -14.41 1.41
CA ALA A 260 -1.86 -15.04 2.71
C ALA A 260 -2.48 -16.43 2.80
N GLY A 261 -3.69 -16.61 2.25
CA GLY A 261 -4.36 -17.91 2.19
C GLY A 261 -3.72 -18.95 1.26
N LEU A 262 -2.82 -18.53 0.35
CA LEU A 262 -2.06 -19.44 -0.51
C LEU A 262 -0.80 -19.99 0.18
N PHE A 263 -0.35 -19.35 1.26
CA PHE A 263 0.70 -19.85 2.12
C PHE A 263 0.11 -20.85 3.14
N GLY A 264 0.83 -21.93 3.41
CA GLY A 264 0.36 -23.02 4.28
C GLY A 264 0.80 -24.42 3.84
N SER A 265 1.36 -24.55 2.64
CA SER A 265 2.03 -25.79 2.20
C SER A 265 3.51 -25.53 1.92
N GLU A 266 4.34 -26.53 2.21
CA GLU A 266 5.79 -26.47 1.92
C GLU A 266 6.05 -26.26 0.41
N ALA A 267 5.21 -26.85 -0.44
CA ALA A 267 5.26 -26.65 -1.89
C ALA A 267 4.98 -25.19 -2.30
N ALA A 268 4.08 -24.48 -1.61
CA ALA A 268 3.84 -23.06 -1.87
C ALA A 268 5.05 -22.22 -1.46
N THR A 269 5.66 -22.53 -0.31
CA THR A 269 6.90 -21.87 0.14
C THR A 269 8.03 -22.06 -0.87
N ALA A 270 8.29 -23.30 -1.32
CA ALA A 270 9.31 -23.60 -2.31
C ALA A 270 9.07 -22.86 -3.65
N LYS A 271 7.82 -22.85 -4.15
CA LYS A 271 7.45 -22.09 -5.36
C LYS A 271 7.64 -20.58 -5.19
N SER A 272 7.35 -20.04 -4.00
CA SER A 272 7.52 -18.62 -3.72
C SER A 272 9.00 -18.23 -3.71
N LEU A 273 9.86 -19.08 -3.13
CA LEU A 273 11.32 -18.88 -3.12
C LEU A 273 11.90 -18.90 -4.53
N ASP A 274 11.57 -19.92 -5.33
CA ASP A 274 11.96 -20.02 -6.76
C ASP A 274 11.61 -18.74 -7.54
N GLU A 275 10.40 -18.21 -7.31
CA GLU A 275 9.92 -17.01 -7.97
C GLU A 275 10.69 -15.74 -7.57
N ILE A 276 10.94 -15.50 -6.27
CA ILE A 276 11.62 -14.28 -5.81
C ILE A 276 13.10 -14.23 -6.19
N TYR A 277 13.73 -15.39 -6.41
CA TYR A 277 15.12 -15.46 -6.87
C TYR A 277 15.25 -15.31 -8.38
N SER A 278 14.15 -15.35 -9.13
CA SER A 278 14.18 -15.18 -10.58
C SER A 278 14.59 -13.76 -10.98
N GLY A 279 15.42 -13.64 -12.03
CA GLY A 279 15.89 -12.33 -12.52
C GLY A 279 14.73 -11.42 -12.96
N ARG A 280 13.67 -12.00 -13.55
CA ARG A 280 12.47 -11.25 -13.96
C ARG A 280 11.70 -10.66 -12.78
N PHE A 281 11.73 -11.30 -11.61
CA PHE A 281 11.06 -10.79 -10.42
C PHE A 281 11.81 -9.58 -9.87
N ARG A 282 13.14 -9.66 -9.79
CA ARG A 282 13.99 -8.58 -9.27
C ARG A 282 13.99 -7.33 -10.17
N ALA A 283 13.84 -7.51 -11.47
CA ALA A 283 13.75 -6.41 -12.43
C ALA A 283 12.38 -5.71 -12.45
N ALA A 284 11.35 -6.29 -11.83
CA ALA A 284 9.98 -5.80 -11.91
C ALA A 284 9.63 -4.82 -10.78
N ASP A 285 8.68 -3.92 -11.05
CA ASP A 285 8.13 -3.03 -10.03
C ASP A 285 7.36 -3.82 -8.94
N SER A 286 7.05 -3.16 -7.83
CA SER A 286 6.44 -3.82 -6.66
C SER A 286 5.05 -4.41 -6.94
N ASP A 287 4.23 -3.76 -7.77
CA ASP A 287 2.91 -4.27 -8.14
C ASP A 287 3.03 -5.50 -9.06
N GLN A 288 3.97 -5.47 -10.01
CA GLN A 288 4.27 -6.60 -10.88
C GLN A 288 4.82 -7.79 -10.10
N ARG A 289 5.74 -7.55 -9.15
CA ARG A 289 6.25 -8.58 -8.24
C ARG A 289 5.14 -9.29 -7.48
N PHE A 290 4.19 -8.53 -6.92
CA PHE A 290 3.00 -9.10 -6.30
C PHE A 290 2.21 -9.98 -7.28
N GLN A 291 1.94 -9.48 -8.48
CA GLN A 291 1.14 -10.18 -9.48
C GLN A 291 1.79 -11.48 -9.98
N MET A 292 3.11 -11.47 -10.15
CA MET A 292 3.90 -12.65 -10.53
C MET A 292 3.77 -13.75 -9.47
N LEU A 293 4.02 -13.41 -8.20
CA LEU A 293 3.93 -14.36 -7.09
C LEU A 293 2.51 -14.88 -6.91
N PHE A 294 1.52 -13.98 -6.95
CA PHE A 294 0.10 -14.34 -6.83
C PHE A 294 -0.32 -15.34 -7.92
N ASN A 295 0.10 -15.11 -9.17
CA ASN A 295 -0.19 -16.03 -10.27
C ASN A 295 0.53 -17.38 -10.12
N ARG A 296 1.79 -17.36 -9.68
CA ARG A 296 2.59 -18.58 -9.48
C ARG A 296 1.97 -19.49 -8.41
N LEU A 297 1.48 -18.89 -7.31
CA LEU A 297 0.88 -19.62 -6.19
C LEU A 297 -0.59 -20.00 -6.44
N SER A 298 -1.36 -19.16 -7.12
CA SER A 298 -2.77 -19.44 -7.46
C SER A 298 -2.92 -20.55 -8.50
N ARG A 299 -1.89 -20.80 -9.31
CA ARG A 299 -1.86 -21.95 -10.22
C ARG A 299 -1.81 -23.23 -9.40
N ARG A 300 -2.97 -23.87 -9.23
CA ARG A 300 -3.05 -25.28 -8.82
C ARG A 300 -2.07 -26.05 -9.68
N THR A 301 -1.13 -26.74 -9.04
CA THR A 301 -0.31 -27.74 -9.73
C THR A 301 -1.30 -28.73 -10.31
N ARG A 302 -1.64 -28.62 -11.59
CA ARG A 302 -2.35 -29.67 -12.30
C ARG A 302 -1.35 -30.82 -12.25
N PRO A 303 -1.63 -31.94 -11.56
CA PRO A 303 -0.75 -33.09 -11.65
C PRO A 303 -0.55 -33.36 -13.14
N GLU A 304 0.71 -33.47 -13.55
CA GLU A 304 1.04 -33.87 -14.92
C GLU A 304 0.20 -35.12 -15.21
N PRO A 305 -0.60 -35.16 -16.28
CA PRO A 305 -1.43 -36.32 -16.55
C PRO A 305 -0.49 -37.53 -16.57
N ALA A 306 -0.67 -38.46 -15.61
CA ALA A 306 0.23 -39.59 -15.53
C ALA A 306 0.17 -40.32 -16.87
N ARG A 307 1.35 -40.50 -17.46
CA ARG A 307 1.47 -41.05 -18.82
C ARG A 307 0.81 -42.42 -18.82
N PRO A 308 -0.08 -42.72 -19.79
CA PRO A 308 -0.68 -44.04 -19.89
C PRO A 308 0.41 -45.10 -19.97
N GLU A 309 0.23 -46.21 -19.26
CA GLU A 309 1.15 -47.34 -19.32
C GLU A 309 1.02 -47.99 -20.70
N GLU A 310 2.11 -48.04 -21.47
CA GLU A 310 2.11 -48.63 -22.81
C GLU A 310 2.26 -50.16 -22.70
N LEU A 311 1.27 -50.89 -23.21
CA LEU A 311 1.33 -52.34 -23.38
C LEU A 311 1.94 -52.66 -24.76
N LYS A 312 3.09 -53.35 -24.74
CA LYS A 312 3.89 -53.66 -25.92
C LYS A 312 3.88 -55.17 -26.20
N ASP A 313 3.93 -55.54 -27.48
CA ASP A 313 4.16 -56.92 -27.91
C ASP A 313 5.66 -57.31 -27.76
N ALA A 314 5.99 -58.55 -28.10
CA ALA A 314 7.37 -59.06 -28.02
C ALA A 314 8.34 -58.31 -28.96
N GLU A 315 7.81 -57.69 -30.01
CA GLU A 315 8.53 -56.87 -30.99
C GLU A 315 8.61 -55.38 -30.59
N GLY A 316 8.07 -55.01 -29.42
CA GLY A 316 8.12 -53.66 -28.87
C GLY A 316 7.07 -52.68 -29.43
N ARG A 317 6.10 -53.15 -30.23
CA ARG A 317 5.01 -52.35 -30.78
C ARG A 317 3.91 -52.18 -29.74
N VAL A 318 3.42 -50.95 -29.58
CA VAL A 318 2.35 -50.62 -28.63
C VAL A 318 1.00 -51.06 -29.21
N PHE A 319 0.37 -52.07 -28.60
CA PHE A 319 -0.96 -52.53 -29.01
C PHE A 319 -2.08 -51.98 -28.11
N ALA A 320 -1.76 -51.55 -26.89
CA ALA A 320 -2.74 -50.92 -26.00
C ALA A 320 -2.09 -49.92 -25.03
N ARG A 321 -2.89 -48.99 -24.53
CA ARG A 321 -2.51 -48.04 -23.47
C ARG A 321 -3.44 -48.21 -22.28
N LEU A 322 -2.87 -48.43 -21.11
CA LEU A 322 -3.60 -48.55 -19.86
C LEU A 322 -3.60 -47.21 -19.12
N HIS A 323 -4.78 -46.61 -19.06
CA HIS A 323 -5.05 -45.39 -18.30
C HIS A 323 -5.52 -45.78 -16.90
N ARG A 324 -4.64 -45.71 -15.90
CA ARG A 324 -4.99 -45.97 -14.48
C ARG A 324 -5.44 -44.72 -13.71
N VAL A 325 -5.51 -43.56 -14.38
CA VAL A 325 -5.75 -42.28 -13.73
C VAL A 325 -7.26 -42.00 -13.63
N GLY A 326 -7.78 -42.00 -12.41
CA GLY A 326 -9.19 -41.69 -12.11
C GLY A 326 -9.94 -42.85 -11.43
N ARG A 327 -11.26 -42.70 -11.26
CA ARG A 327 -12.12 -43.70 -10.60
C ARG A 327 -12.47 -44.91 -11.50
N SER A 328 -12.06 -44.89 -12.77
CA SER A 328 -12.39 -45.91 -13.77
C SER A 328 -11.17 -46.18 -14.66
N PRO A 329 -10.44 -47.29 -14.48
CA PRO A 329 -9.32 -47.63 -15.36
C PRO A 329 -9.85 -47.93 -16.77
N ARG A 330 -9.13 -47.46 -17.79
CA ARG A 330 -9.48 -47.68 -19.20
C ARG A 330 -8.30 -48.30 -19.95
N ILE A 331 -8.56 -49.37 -20.69
CA ILE A 331 -7.63 -49.92 -21.67
C ILE A 331 -8.06 -49.39 -23.04
N GLU A 332 -7.14 -48.72 -23.74
CA GLU A 332 -7.35 -48.19 -25.09
C GLU A 332 -6.45 -48.95 -26.06
N PHE A 333 -7.04 -49.75 -26.96
CA PHE A 333 -6.30 -50.48 -27.98
C PHE A 333 -5.87 -49.54 -29.12
N ALA A 334 -4.67 -49.76 -29.65
CA ALA A 334 -4.16 -48.99 -30.78
C ALA A 334 -4.95 -49.33 -32.06
N ALA A 335 -5.09 -48.37 -32.98
CA ALA A 335 -5.90 -48.53 -34.21
C ALA A 335 -5.44 -49.67 -35.15
N GLY A 336 -4.20 -50.16 -35.00
CA GLY A 336 -3.67 -51.30 -35.75
C GLY A 336 -3.80 -52.65 -35.04
N THR A 337 -4.51 -52.72 -33.93
CA THR A 337 -4.74 -53.98 -33.19
C THR A 337 -5.79 -54.82 -33.89
N ASP A 338 -5.53 -56.11 -34.04
CA ASP A 338 -6.47 -57.05 -34.65
C ASP A 338 -7.80 -57.10 -33.87
N PRO A 339 -8.96 -56.85 -34.50
CA PRO A 339 -10.27 -56.95 -33.85
C PRO A 339 -10.53 -58.31 -33.19
N ALA A 340 -10.05 -59.42 -33.78
CA ALA A 340 -10.24 -60.75 -33.22
C ALA A 340 -9.52 -60.90 -31.86
N PHE A 341 -8.35 -60.27 -31.72
CA PHE A 341 -7.62 -60.23 -30.46
C PHE A 341 -8.35 -59.37 -29.41
N VAL A 342 -8.97 -58.27 -29.81
CA VAL A 342 -9.76 -57.43 -28.89
C VAL A 342 -10.93 -58.23 -28.30
N ASP A 343 -11.65 -58.99 -29.13
CA ASP A 343 -12.75 -59.83 -28.68
C ASP A 343 -12.28 -60.97 -27.74
N GLU A 344 -11.16 -61.63 -28.08
CA GLU A 344 -10.56 -62.65 -27.22
C GLU A 344 -10.09 -62.07 -25.87
N ALA A 345 -9.48 -60.88 -25.89
CA ALA A 345 -9.02 -60.19 -24.70
C ALA A 345 -10.18 -59.82 -23.77
N VAL A 346 -11.32 -59.37 -24.32
CA VAL A 346 -12.53 -59.09 -23.53
C VAL A 346 -13.07 -60.37 -22.89
N ALA A 347 -13.15 -61.47 -23.64
CA ALA A 347 -13.60 -62.76 -23.11
C ALA A 347 -12.66 -63.32 -22.04
N LEU A 348 -11.35 -63.14 -22.21
CA LEU A 348 -10.34 -63.55 -21.23
C LEU A 348 -10.44 -62.72 -19.94
N LEU A 349 -10.56 -61.39 -20.05
CA LEU A 349 -10.73 -60.50 -18.89
C LEU A 349 -11.99 -60.85 -18.08
N ALA A 350 -13.12 -61.12 -18.74
CA ALA A 350 -14.35 -61.54 -18.08
C ALA A 350 -14.18 -62.87 -17.31
N ARG A 351 -13.53 -63.86 -17.93
CA ARG A 351 -13.25 -65.16 -17.29
C ARG A 351 -12.32 -65.00 -16.07
N HIS A 352 -11.23 -64.26 -16.22
CA HIS A 352 -10.28 -64.04 -15.12
C HIS A 352 -10.89 -63.22 -13.98
N TYR A 353 -11.73 -62.23 -14.28
CA TYR A 353 -12.43 -61.47 -13.25
C TYR A 353 -13.35 -62.38 -12.42
N ASN A 354 -14.13 -63.25 -13.07
CA ASN A 354 -15.00 -64.20 -12.37
C ASN A 354 -14.21 -65.18 -11.49
N ALA A 355 -13.09 -65.72 -12.01
CA ALA A 355 -12.21 -66.58 -11.23
C ALA A 355 -11.52 -65.85 -10.06
N PHE A 356 -11.18 -64.57 -10.24
CA PHE A 356 -10.62 -63.72 -9.18
C PHE A 356 -11.65 -63.40 -8.10
N ALA A 357 -12.89 -63.11 -8.48
CA ALA A 357 -13.98 -62.83 -7.55
C ALA A 357 -14.31 -64.07 -6.70
N ALA A 358 -14.38 -65.25 -7.32
CA ALA A 358 -14.66 -66.52 -6.63
C ALA A 358 -13.61 -66.91 -5.57
N LYS A 359 -12.36 -66.41 -5.67
CA LYS A 359 -11.29 -66.66 -4.69
C LYS A 359 -11.29 -65.69 -3.50
N ARG A 360 -12.13 -64.64 -3.51
CA ARG A 360 -12.21 -63.61 -2.45
C ARG A 360 -13.44 -63.72 -1.55
N THR A 361 -14.46 -64.46 -1.99
CA THR A 361 -15.48 -65.09 -1.15
C THR A 361 -14.93 -66.36 -0.54
#